data_AF-A0A0H3GJQ0-F1
#
_entry.id   AF-A0A0H3GJQ0-F1
#
_cell.length_a   1.000
_cell.length_b   1.000
_cell.length_c   1.000
_cell.angle_alpha   90.00
_cell.angle_beta   90.00
_cell.angle_gamma   90.00
#
_symmetry.space_group_name_H-M   'P 1'
#
loop_
_entity.id
_entity.type
_entity.pdbx_description
1 polymer ?
#
loop_
_entity_poly.entity_id
_entity_poly.type
_entity_poly.pdbx_seq_one_letter_code
_entity_poly.pdbx_strand_id
1 'polypeptide(L)'
;MNKESIFRQLEQRIAGRALTAEALGEFNAMAIADSLKQKRSIISHHLNNLHREQRVVKVNGRPVLFLPVTVLRDHHRLAVRHGEYASIQALCADRQDSLAQLIGAQGSLQEALRQCKAAISYPGAGLPLLLRGPTGTGKVF
;
A
#
# COMPACT_ATOMS: atom_id res chain seq x y z
N MET A 1 -20.81 -3.40 -19.81
CA MET A 1 -20.19 -3.46 -18.47
C MET A 1 -19.40 -2.18 -18.26
N ASN A 2 -19.54 -1.53 -17.10
CA ASN A 2 -18.91 -0.24 -16.85
C ASN A 2 -17.53 -0.41 -16.21
N LYS A 3 -16.59 0.50 -16.49
CA LYS A 3 -15.26 0.54 -15.85
C LYS A 3 -15.37 0.53 -14.32
N GLU A 4 -16.43 1.15 -13.80
CA GLU A 4 -16.75 1.22 -12.38
C GLU A 4 -17.05 -0.14 -11.75
N SER A 5 -17.69 -1.05 -12.50
CA SER A 5 -18.00 -2.40 -12.00
C SER A 5 -16.72 -3.20 -11.78
N ILE A 6 -15.74 -3.06 -12.69
CA ILE A 6 -14.42 -3.69 -12.56
C ILE A 6 -13.70 -3.12 -11.34
N PHE A 7 -13.70 -1.79 -11.20
CA PHE A 7 -13.02 -1.13 -10.08
C PHE A 7 -13.59 -1.57 -8.72
N ARG A 8 -14.91 -1.53 -8.52
CA ARG A 8 -15.52 -1.99 -7.26
C ARG A 8 -15.16 -3.44 -6.93
N GLN A 9 -15.12 -4.30 -7.94
CA GLN A 9 -14.77 -5.70 -7.73
C GLN A 9 -13.32 -5.86 -7.25
N LEU A 10 -12.39 -5.06 -7.76
CA LEU A 10 -11.02 -5.04 -7.27
C LEU A 10 -10.97 -4.59 -5.81
N GLU A 11 -11.71 -3.53 -5.46
CA GLU A 11 -11.75 -3.03 -4.08
C GLU A 11 -12.29 -4.09 -3.11
N GLN A 12 -13.38 -4.77 -3.49
CA GLN A 12 -13.97 -5.83 -2.68
C GLN A 12 -13.03 -7.03 -2.49
N ARG A 13 -12.22 -7.37 -3.52
CA ARG A 13 -11.32 -8.52 -3.45
C ARG A 13 -10.08 -8.27 -2.62
N ILE A 14 -9.53 -7.05 -2.65
CA ILE A 14 -8.29 -6.72 -1.94
C ILE A 14 -8.57 -6.38 -0.48
N ALA A 15 -9.78 -5.91 -0.15
CA ALA A 15 -10.20 -5.67 1.22
C ALA A 15 -10.03 -6.94 2.08
N GLY A 16 -9.10 -6.88 3.04
CA GLY A 16 -8.83 -7.96 3.99
C GLY A 16 -7.78 -9.00 3.54
N ARG A 17 -7.23 -8.89 2.32
CA ARG A 17 -6.14 -9.77 1.87
C ARG A 17 -4.77 -9.23 2.26
N ALA A 18 -3.83 -10.12 2.57
CA ALA A 18 -2.44 -9.72 2.76
C ALA A 18 -1.81 -9.30 1.42
N LEU A 19 -0.86 -8.36 1.46
CA LEU A 19 -0.09 -7.94 0.29
C LEU A 19 1.05 -8.93 0.01
N THR A 20 0.70 -10.16 -0.36
CA THR A 20 1.64 -11.22 -0.75
C THR A 20 1.44 -11.60 -2.21
N ALA A 21 2.48 -12.18 -2.83
CA ALA A 21 2.42 -12.61 -4.23
C ALA A 21 1.28 -13.62 -4.49
N GLU A 22 1.07 -14.54 -3.55
CA GLU A 22 0.03 -15.56 -3.62
C GLU A 22 -1.37 -14.95 -3.53
N ALA A 23 -1.61 -14.06 -2.56
CA ALA A 23 -2.92 -13.46 -2.34
C ALA A 23 -3.31 -12.47 -3.46
N LEU A 24 -2.32 -11.84 -4.07
CA LEU A 24 -2.50 -10.85 -5.14
C LEU A 24 -2.44 -11.45 -6.56
N GLY A 25 -2.17 -12.76 -6.69
CA GLY A 25 -2.07 -13.43 -8.00
C GLY A 25 -3.31 -13.27 -8.88
N GLU A 26 -4.49 -13.09 -8.30
CA GLU A 26 -5.77 -12.93 -9.00
C GLU A 26 -6.03 -11.51 -9.53
N PHE A 27 -5.16 -10.54 -9.25
CA PHE A 27 -5.32 -9.13 -9.65
C PHE A 27 -4.71 -8.83 -11.02
N ASN A 28 -4.51 -9.85 -11.84
CA ASN A 28 -4.03 -9.70 -13.20
C ASN A 28 -5.20 -9.67 -14.21
N ALA A 29 -4.95 -9.10 -15.38
CA ALA A 29 -5.98 -8.92 -16.40
C ALA A 29 -6.62 -10.25 -16.88
N MET A 30 -5.92 -11.38 -16.82
CA MET A 30 -6.49 -12.68 -17.20
C MET A 30 -7.45 -13.19 -16.12
N ALA A 31 -7.01 -13.25 -14.87
CA ALA A 31 -7.84 -13.72 -13.75
C ALA A 31 -9.10 -12.87 -13.56
N ILE A 32 -9.00 -11.56 -13.75
CA ILE A 32 -10.17 -10.66 -13.71
C ILE A 32 -11.10 -10.94 -14.90
N ALA A 33 -10.56 -11.16 -16.10
CA ALA A 33 -11.33 -11.48 -17.29
C ALA A 33 -12.08 -12.80 -17.17
N ASP A 34 -11.44 -13.84 -16.66
CA ASP A 34 -12.06 -15.15 -16.41
C ASP A 34 -13.21 -15.02 -15.42
N SER A 35 -12.98 -14.29 -14.32
CA SER A 35 -14.02 -14.05 -13.33
C SER A 35 -15.21 -13.26 -13.86
N LEU A 36 -15.00 -12.36 -14.82
CA LEU A 36 -16.05 -11.54 -15.41
C LEU A 36 -16.62 -12.14 -16.69
N LYS A 37 -16.14 -13.32 -17.10
CA LYS A 37 -16.47 -13.97 -18.38
C LYS A 37 -16.30 -13.02 -19.58
N GLN A 38 -15.23 -12.22 -19.54
CA GLN A 38 -14.90 -11.23 -20.56
C GLN A 38 -13.59 -11.56 -21.26
N LYS A 39 -13.33 -10.92 -22.39
CA LYS A 39 -12.03 -11.03 -23.06
C LYS A 39 -10.95 -10.29 -22.26
N ARG A 40 -9.79 -10.91 -22.08
CA ARG A 40 -8.59 -10.30 -21.48
C ARG A 40 -8.26 -8.93 -22.10
N SER A 41 -8.42 -8.77 -23.41
CA SER A 41 -8.14 -7.51 -24.11
C SER A 41 -9.03 -6.35 -23.63
N ILE A 42 -10.31 -6.61 -23.41
CA ILE A 42 -11.29 -5.62 -22.95
C ILE A 42 -10.98 -5.23 -21.50
N ILE A 43 -10.74 -6.23 -20.63
CA ILE A 43 -10.38 -5.97 -19.23
C ILE A 43 -9.06 -5.22 -19.14
N SER A 44 -8.04 -5.63 -19.89
CA SER A 44 -6.76 -4.92 -19.94
C SER A 44 -6.91 -3.48 -20.40
N HIS A 45 -7.78 -3.22 -21.38
CA HIS A 45 -8.10 -1.85 -21.81
C HIS A 45 -8.71 -1.02 -20.66
N HIS A 46 -9.71 -1.55 -19.95
CA HIS A 46 -10.31 -0.86 -18.81
C HIS A 46 -9.34 -0.66 -17.64
N LEU A 47 -8.52 -1.66 -17.31
CA LEU A 47 -7.52 -1.56 -16.24
C LEU A 47 -6.44 -0.51 -16.58
N ASN A 48 -6.02 -0.42 -17.83
CA ASN A 48 -5.12 0.64 -18.27
C ASN A 48 -5.77 2.02 -18.22
N ASN A 49 -7.07 2.14 -18.52
CA ASN A 49 -7.79 3.42 -18.34
C ASN A 49 -7.87 3.80 -16.86
N LEU A 50 -8.21 2.87 -15.97
CA LEU A 50 -8.20 3.10 -14.52
C LEU A 50 -6.80 3.49 -14.01
N HIS A 51 -5.75 2.94 -14.62
CA HIS A 51 -4.38 3.29 -14.28
C HIS A 51 -4.02 4.72 -14.74
N ARG A 52 -4.44 5.13 -15.94
CA ARG A 52 -4.30 6.53 -16.40
C ARG A 52 -5.09 7.50 -15.51
N GLU A 53 -6.24 7.08 -15.01
CA GLU A 53 -7.03 7.81 -14.01
C GLU A 53 -6.41 7.79 -12.60
N GLN A 54 -5.23 7.16 -12.40
CA GLN A 54 -4.56 7.00 -11.11
C GLN A 54 -5.40 6.31 -10.03
N ARG A 55 -6.39 5.52 -10.45
CA ARG A 55 -7.26 4.76 -9.55
C ARG A 55 -6.68 3.40 -9.20
N VAL A 56 -5.86 2.84 -10.09
CA VAL A 56 -5.12 1.59 -9.86
C VAL A 56 -3.63 1.78 -10.12
N VAL A 57 -2.81 1.08 -9.33
CA VAL A 57 -1.36 0.98 -9.56
C VAL A 57 -1.06 -0.29 -10.33
N LYS A 58 0.04 -0.27 -11.07
CA LYS A 58 0.62 -1.49 -11.63
C LYS A 58 1.74 -2.00 -10.76
N VAL A 59 1.77 -3.30 -10.54
CA VAL A 59 2.96 -3.99 -10.05
C VAL A 59 3.52 -4.81 -11.20
N ASN A 60 4.71 -4.45 -11.65
CA ASN A 60 5.41 -5.01 -12.79
C ASN A 60 5.94 -6.40 -12.43
N GLY A 61 5.09 -7.41 -12.62
CA GLY A 61 5.43 -8.82 -12.53
C GLY A 61 5.04 -9.57 -13.81
N ARG A 62 5.15 -10.90 -13.77
CA ARG A 62 4.64 -11.80 -14.81
C ARG A 62 3.65 -12.77 -14.14
N PRO A 63 2.34 -12.49 -14.13
CA PRO A 63 1.65 -11.39 -14.83
C PRO A 63 1.71 -10.04 -14.09
N VAL A 64 1.36 -8.95 -14.80
CA VAL A 64 1.20 -7.60 -14.21
C VAL A 64 -0.06 -7.55 -13.37
N LEU A 65 0.06 -7.01 -12.16
CA LEU A 65 -1.05 -6.86 -11.22
C LEU A 65 -1.58 -5.42 -11.24
N PHE A 66 -2.90 -5.27 -11.12
CA PHE A 66 -3.59 -4.00 -11.02
C PHE A 66 -4.30 -3.90 -9.68
N LEU A 67 -3.85 -2.99 -8.82
CA LEU A 67 -4.33 -2.89 -7.44
C LEU A 67 -4.98 -1.52 -7.19
N PRO A 68 -6.19 -1.45 -6.60
CA PRO A 68 -6.86 -0.19 -6.28
C PRO A 68 -6.09 0.68 -5.30
N VAL A 69 -5.88 1.93 -5.66
CA VAL A 69 -5.14 2.91 -4.84
C VAL A 69 -5.88 3.20 -3.53
N THR A 70 -7.21 3.30 -3.57
CA THR A 70 -8.07 3.55 -2.39
C THR A 70 -7.82 2.53 -1.29
N VAL A 71 -7.97 1.24 -1.58
CA VAL A 71 -7.79 0.18 -0.58
C VAL A 71 -6.33 0.07 -0.12
N LEU A 72 -5.36 0.28 -1.02
CA LEU A 72 -3.94 0.30 -0.63
C LEU A 72 -3.64 1.44 0.37
N ARG A 73 -4.25 2.61 0.20
CA ARG A 73 -4.09 3.75 1.11
C ARG A 73 -4.84 3.55 2.42
N ASP A 74 -6.10 3.16 2.34
CA ASP A 74 -7.01 3.16 3.50
C ASP A 74 -6.80 1.92 4.39
N HIS A 75 -6.63 0.74 3.78
CA HIS A 75 -6.55 -0.52 4.52
C HIS A 75 -5.10 -0.96 4.77
N HIS A 76 -4.19 -0.68 3.84
CA HIS A 76 -2.78 -1.09 3.96
C HIS A 76 -1.83 0.03 4.38
N ARG A 77 -2.35 1.25 4.58
CA ARG A 77 -1.57 2.45 4.96
C ARG A 77 -0.37 2.68 4.05
N LEU A 78 -0.51 2.34 2.77
CA LEU A 78 0.48 2.66 1.75
C LEU A 78 0.30 4.10 1.29
N ALA A 79 1.38 4.80 0.99
CA ALA A 79 1.27 6.15 0.45
C ALA A 79 0.87 6.09 -1.03
N VAL A 80 1.36 5.07 -1.74
CA VAL A 80 1.11 4.86 -3.16
C VAL A 80 1.48 6.11 -3.97
N ARG A 81 2.77 6.49 -3.90
CA ARG A 81 3.34 7.67 -4.54
C ARG A 81 3.62 7.48 -6.04
N HIS A 82 3.76 6.23 -6.48
CA HIS A 82 4.06 5.90 -7.88
C HIS A 82 2.87 5.17 -8.53
N GLY A 83 2.66 5.42 -9.82
CA GLY A 83 1.66 4.68 -10.59
C GLY A 83 2.07 3.23 -10.87
N GLU A 84 3.38 2.96 -10.86
CA GLU A 84 3.94 1.64 -11.15
C GLU A 84 5.03 1.28 -10.14
N TYR A 85 5.10 0.01 -9.75
CA TYR A 85 6.11 -0.54 -8.85
C TYR A 85 6.76 -1.76 -9.47
N ALA A 86 8.06 -1.95 -9.24
CA ALA A 86 8.81 -3.10 -9.74
C ALA A 86 8.41 -4.43 -9.08
N SER A 87 7.93 -4.39 -7.84
CA SER A 87 7.54 -5.58 -7.09
C SER A 87 6.52 -5.23 -6.00
N ILE A 88 5.86 -6.26 -5.45
CA ILE A 88 4.97 -6.10 -4.30
C ILE A 88 5.76 -5.58 -3.10
N GLN A 89 7.03 -5.99 -2.93
CA GLN A 89 7.89 -5.49 -1.86
C GLN A 89 8.16 -3.99 -2.02
N ALA A 90 8.42 -3.50 -3.24
CA ALA A 90 8.61 -2.08 -3.50
C ALA A 90 7.33 -1.27 -3.21
N LEU A 91 6.17 -1.81 -3.54
CA LEU A 91 4.88 -1.23 -3.17
C LEU A 91 4.69 -1.20 -1.65
N CYS A 92 4.98 -2.30 -0.96
CA CYS A 92 4.86 -2.40 0.50
C CYS A 92 5.88 -1.54 1.26
N ALA A 93 7.02 -1.22 0.66
CA ALA A 93 8.00 -0.30 1.22
C ALA A 93 7.50 1.15 1.15
N ASP A 94 6.60 1.46 0.21
CA ASP A 94 5.97 2.76 0.06
C ASP A 94 4.84 2.99 1.06
N ARG A 95 5.19 2.97 2.35
CA ARG A 95 4.25 3.21 3.46
C ARG A 95 4.07 4.68 3.77
N GLN A 96 2.90 5.01 4.30
CA GLN A 96 2.66 6.30 4.93
C GLN A 96 3.53 6.42 6.20
N ASP A 97 4.03 7.62 6.42
CA ASP A 97 4.75 7.94 7.65
C ASP A 97 3.76 8.25 8.77
N SER A 98 3.33 7.22 9.50
CA SER A 98 2.41 7.37 10.63
C SER A 98 2.95 8.33 11.70
N LEU A 99 4.28 8.45 11.85
CA LEU A 99 4.90 9.36 12.82
C LEU A 99 4.73 10.83 12.41
N ALA A 100 4.52 11.11 11.13
CA ALA A 100 4.23 12.47 10.66
C ALA A 100 2.86 12.99 11.16
N GLN A 101 1.96 12.11 11.61
CA GLN A 101 0.67 12.51 12.18
C GLN A 101 0.75 12.81 13.69
N LEU A 102 1.89 12.55 14.34
CA LEU A 102 2.06 12.80 15.76
C LEU A 102 2.03 14.31 16.05
N ILE A 103 1.33 14.72 17.10
CA ILE A 103 1.33 16.11 17.56
C ILE A 103 2.77 16.55 17.86
N GLY A 104 3.21 17.63 17.22
CA GLY A 104 4.58 18.14 17.34
C GLY A 104 5.59 17.48 16.39
N ALA A 105 5.17 16.56 15.51
CA ALA A 105 6.09 15.90 14.56
C ALA A 105 6.82 16.86 13.62
N GLN A 106 6.13 17.92 13.17
CA GLN A 106 6.72 19.00 12.36
C GLN A 106 7.27 20.16 13.21
N GLY A 107 7.37 19.99 14.53
CA GLY A 107 7.80 21.03 15.46
C GLY A 107 8.64 20.46 16.60
N SER A 108 8.17 20.55 17.83
CA SER A 108 8.91 20.21 19.05
C SER A 108 9.47 18.78 19.09
N LEU A 109 8.84 17.82 18.41
CA LEU A 109 9.27 16.43 18.35
C LEU A 109 10.03 16.08 17.07
N GLN A 110 10.27 17.03 16.16
CA GLN A 110 10.90 16.74 14.86
C GLN A 110 12.26 16.05 15.02
N GLU A 111 13.15 16.62 15.85
CA GLU A 111 14.47 16.04 16.10
C GLU A 111 14.41 14.71 16.84
N ALA A 112 13.52 14.57 17.81
CA ALA A 112 13.30 13.31 18.52
C ALA A 112 12.84 12.21 17.56
N LEU A 113 11.87 12.50 16.68
CA LEU A 113 11.39 11.55 15.68
C LEU A 113 12.47 11.21 14.65
N ARG A 114 13.29 12.17 14.24
CA ARG A 114 14.43 11.93 13.35
C ARG A 114 15.42 10.96 13.98
N GLN A 115 15.78 11.17 15.24
CA GLN A 115 16.66 10.27 16.00
C GLN A 115 16.03 8.90 16.22
N CYS A 116 14.74 8.83 16.55
CA CYS A 116 14.01 7.57 16.68
C CYS A 116 14.03 6.77 15.36
N LYS A 117 13.75 7.41 14.22
CA LYS A 117 13.81 6.76 12.91
C LYS A 117 15.21 6.25 12.57
N ALA A 118 16.24 7.03 12.90
CA ALA A 118 17.63 6.64 12.71
C ALA A 118 18.02 5.44 13.61
N ALA A 119 17.60 5.45 14.88
CA ALA A 119 17.82 4.36 15.82
C ALA A 119 17.17 3.06 15.34
N ILE A 120 15.91 3.12 14.88
CA ILE A 120 15.18 1.95 14.34
C ILE A 120 15.86 1.42 13.06
N SER A 121 16.36 2.31 12.22
CA SER A 121 16.96 1.95 10.93
C SER A 121 18.42 1.49 11.04
N TYR A 122 19.00 1.50 12.24
CA TYR A 122 20.38 1.09 12.44
C TYR A 122 20.54 -0.41 12.13
N PRO A 123 21.60 -0.83 11.40
CA PRO A 123 21.78 -2.23 11.01
C PRO A 123 21.75 -3.22 12.18
N GLY A 124 21.24 -4.43 11.93
CA GLY A 124 21.09 -5.47 12.95
C GLY A 124 19.75 -5.36 13.67
N ALA A 125 19.76 -5.22 14.98
CA ALA A 125 18.55 -5.14 15.81
C ALA A 125 18.03 -3.70 16.03
N GLY A 126 18.62 -2.70 15.37
CA GLY A 126 18.40 -1.29 15.69
C GLY A 126 19.14 -0.85 16.96
N LEU A 127 19.05 0.44 17.29
CA LEU A 127 19.55 1.00 18.54
C LEU A 127 18.44 1.01 19.61
N PRO A 128 18.75 0.71 20.89
CA PRO A 128 17.79 0.78 21.98
C PRO A 128 17.14 2.17 22.10
N LEU A 129 15.81 2.20 22.25
CA LEU A 129 15.02 3.42 22.47
C LEU A 129 14.37 3.38 23.85
N LEU A 130 14.54 4.45 24.63
CA LEU A 130 13.91 4.62 25.94
C LEU A 130 12.81 5.69 25.88
N LEU A 131 11.56 5.27 25.96
CA LEU A 131 10.43 6.19 26.10
C LEU A 131 10.29 6.62 27.58
N ARG A 132 10.41 7.92 27.86
CA ARG A 132 10.21 8.51 29.20
C ARG A 132 8.93 9.33 29.25
N GLY A 133 8.32 9.40 30.42
CA GLY A 133 7.11 10.20 30.67
C GLY A 133 6.44 9.81 31.99
N PRO A 134 5.54 10.65 32.54
CA PRO A 134 4.77 10.36 33.75
C PRO A 134 3.99 9.03 33.71
N THR A 135 3.56 8.51 34.86
CA THR A 135 2.65 7.35 34.92
C THR A 135 1.35 7.68 34.17
N GLY A 136 0.83 6.71 33.40
CA GLY A 136 -0.40 6.87 32.61
C GLY A 136 -0.20 7.38 31.17
N THR A 137 1.03 7.68 30.72
CA THR A 137 1.27 8.17 29.34
C THR A 137 1.40 7.09 28.26
N GLY A 138 1.01 5.84 28.53
CA GLY A 138 1.00 4.78 27.52
C GLY A 138 2.36 4.15 27.14
N LYS A 139 3.35 4.15 28.04
CA LYS A 139 4.71 3.63 27.75
C LYS A 139 4.83 2.09 27.68
N VAL A 140 3.80 1.35 28.09
CA VAL A 140 3.87 -0.12 28.34
C VAL A 140 2.86 -0.89 27.48
N PHE A 141 2.14 -0.22 26.56
CA PHE A 141 1.10 -0.84 25.74
C PHE A 141 1.52 -0.95 24.27
#